data_AF-A0A2S3YG14-F1
#
_entry.id   AF-A0A2S3YG14-F1
#
_cell.length_a   1.000
_cell.length_b   1.000
_cell.length_c   1.000
_cell.angle_alpha   90.00
_cell.angle_beta   90.00
_cell.angle_gamma   90.00
#
_symmetry.space_group_name_H-M   'P 1'
#
loop_
_entity.id
_entity.type
_entity.pdbx_description
1 polymer ?
#
loop_
_entity_poly.entity_id
_entity_poly.type
_entity_poly.pdbx_seq_one_letter_code
_entity_poly.pdbx_strand_id
1 'polypeptide(L)'
;MQPIMKATAMAVRAILTTILLFSSALMSAALAQSPNSSQYTMQEIVDAGHGFFGETSGGLAKVVERAFERYGLPNGYILGQEGSGAFIAGLTYGEGELHTKNVGQHSVFWQGPSLGLDWGGQGSRAMMLVYNLSSVPALYKRFGGVSGSAYVVAGVGMTVLTDEHVVVVPIRTGIGARLGLNVGYLKLTQQPTWNPF
;
A
#
# COMPACT_ATOMS: atom_id res chain seq x y z
N MET A 1 -46.50 -9.95 61.04
CA MET A 1 -46.79 -9.10 59.87
C MET A 1 -45.49 -8.47 59.35
N GLN A 2 -44.52 -9.27 58.85
CA GLN A 2 -43.22 -8.80 58.33
C GLN A 2 -42.54 -9.59 57.17
N PRO A 3 -42.97 -10.80 56.73
CA PRO A 3 -42.18 -11.55 55.74
C PRO A 3 -42.39 -11.10 54.28
N ILE A 4 -43.52 -10.48 53.95
CA ILE A 4 -43.90 -10.19 52.54
C ILE A 4 -43.06 -9.05 51.92
N MET A 5 -42.63 -8.05 52.70
CA MET A 5 -41.86 -6.91 52.18
C MET A 5 -40.40 -7.25 51.80
N LYS A 6 -39.80 -8.31 52.37
CA LYS A 6 -38.40 -8.69 52.09
C LYS A 6 -38.26 -9.43 50.75
N ALA A 7 -39.28 -10.20 50.36
CA ALA A 7 -39.27 -10.95 49.10
C ALA A 7 -39.31 -10.04 47.87
N THR A 8 -40.11 -8.96 47.92
CA THR A 8 -40.23 -7.98 46.84
C THR A 8 -38.93 -7.19 46.62
N ALA A 9 -38.23 -6.82 47.69
CA ALA A 9 -36.95 -6.12 47.59
C ALA A 9 -35.83 -6.99 46.99
N MET A 10 -35.86 -8.30 47.20
CA MET A 10 -34.88 -9.25 46.66
C MET A 10 -35.12 -9.53 45.17
N ALA A 11 -36.38 -9.66 44.75
CA ALA A 11 -36.75 -9.83 43.34
C ALA A 11 -36.38 -8.60 42.48
N VAL A 12 -36.58 -7.39 43.00
CA VAL A 12 -36.21 -6.14 42.30
C VAL A 12 -34.69 -6.02 42.15
N ARG A 13 -33.93 -6.39 43.19
CA ARG A 13 -32.45 -6.40 43.12
C ARG A 13 -31.92 -7.42 42.12
N ALA A 14 -32.51 -8.62 42.07
CA ALA A 14 -32.13 -9.66 41.12
C ALA A 14 -32.36 -9.21 39.66
N ILE A 15 -33.51 -8.59 39.35
CA ILE A 15 -33.83 -8.09 38.00
C ILE A 15 -32.88 -6.95 37.58
N LEU A 16 -32.53 -6.03 38.50
CA LEU A 16 -31.57 -4.96 38.23
C LEU A 16 -30.16 -5.50 37.95
N THR A 17 -29.69 -6.52 38.68
CA THR A 17 -28.38 -7.14 38.41
C THR A 17 -28.32 -7.86 37.07
N THR A 18 -29.40 -8.52 36.63
CA THR A 18 -29.42 -9.23 35.34
C THR A 18 -29.37 -8.25 34.16
N ILE A 19 -30.04 -7.09 34.28
CA ILE A 19 -30.02 -6.03 33.23
C ILE A 19 -28.64 -5.37 33.13
N LEU A 20 -27.94 -5.17 34.25
CA LEU A 20 -26.58 -4.63 34.28
C LEU A 20 -25.56 -5.61 33.68
N LEU A 21 -25.68 -6.91 33.96
CA LEU A 21 -24.81 -7.93 33.38
C LEU A 21 -25.05 -8.11 31.87
N PHE A 22 -26.30 -8.06 31.41
CA PHE A 22 -26.62 -8.16 29.99
C PHE A 22 -26.15 -6.94 29.18
N SER A 23 -26.23 -5.74 29.76
CA SER A 23 -25.73 -4.50 29.15
C SER A 23 -24.20 -4.50 28.98
N SER A 24 -23.46 -5.08 29.93
CA SER A 24 -22.00 -5.16 29.88
C SER A 24 -21.46 -6.11 28.79
N ALA A 25 -22.21 -7.17 28.46
CA ALA A 25 -21.85 -8.11 27.41
C ALA A 25 -22.04 -7.52 26.00
N LEU A 26 -23.08 -6.71 25.78
CA LEU A 26 -23.33 -6.05 24.50
C LEU A 26 -22.31 -4.93 24.21
N MET A 27 -21.80 -4.26 25.25
CA MET A 27 -20.80 -3.19 25.08
C MET A 27 -19.41 -3.74 24.71
N SER A 28 -19.08 -4.96 25.15
CA SER A 28 -17.80 -5.62 24.80
C SER A 28 -17.77 -6.13 23.35
N ALA A 29 -18.92 -6.50 22.77
CA ALA A 29 -19.01 -6.91 21.37
C ALA A 29 -18.90 -5.72 20.39
N ALA A 30 -19.30 -4.51 20.80
CA ALA A 30 -19.19 -3.29 19.99
C ALA A 30 -17.74 -2.75 19.88
N LEU A 31 -16.84 -3.16 20.79
CA LEU A 31 -15.42 -2.76 20.78
C LEU A 31 -14.52 -3.72 19.99
N ALA A 32 -15.08 -4.80 19.43
CA ALA A 32 -14.36 -5.77 18.60
C ALA A 32 -14.39 -5.42 17.10
N GLN A 33 -14.73 -4.18 16.73
CA GLN A 33 -14.34 -3.64 15.43
C GLN A 33 -12.83 -3.41 15.47
N SER A 34 -12.08 -4.32 14.86
CA SER A 34 -10.70 -4.05 14.43
C SER A 34 -10.66 -2.63 13.89
N PRO A 35 -9.72 -1.78 14.33
CA PRO A 35 -9.62 -0.44 13.78
C PRO A 35 -9.61 -0.61 12.27
N ASN A 36 -10.51 0.09 11.57
CA ASN A 36 -10.48 0.23 10.12
C ASN A 36 -9.10 0.80 9.77
N SER A 37 -8.09 -0.07 9.72
CA SER A 37 -6.72 0.34 9.57
C SER A 37 -6.66 0.85 8.15
N SER A 38 -6.46 2.15 7.99
CA SER A 38 -6.26 2.78 6.68
C SER A 38 -4.98 2.30 5.98
N GLN A 39 -4.29 1.32 6.55
CA GLN A 39 -2.99 0.80 6.14
C GLN A 39 -3.06 -0.69 5.81
N TYR A 40 -2.16 -1.12 4.92
CA TYR A 40 -1.97 -2.51 4.52
C TYR A 40 -0.89 -3.19 5.37
N THR A 41 -1.16 -4.43 5.73
CA THR A 41 -0.22 -5.33 6.38
C THR A 41 0.81 -5.86 5.38
N MET A 42 1.92 -6.39 5.89
CA MET A 42 2.96 -7.00 5.04
C MET A 42 2.40 -8.16 4.21
N GLN A 43 1.56 -8.99 4.84
CA GLN A 43 0.95 -10.14 4.18
C GLN A 43 0.08 -9.71 3.00
N GLU A 44 -0.80 -8.72 3.18
CA GLU A 44 -1.65 -8.19 2.10
C GLU A 44 -0.82 -7.69 0.91
N ILE A 45 0.32 -7.04 1.18
CA ILE A 45 1.21 -6.52 0.15
C ILE A 45 1.98 -7.65 -0.56
N VAL A 46 2.46 -8.65 0.19
CA VAL A 46 3.13 -9.82 -0.39
C VAL A 46 2.16 -10.62 -1.25
N ASP A 47 0.93 -10.83 -0.79
CA ASP A 47 -0.10 -11.57 -1.53
C ASP A 47 -0.50 -10.84 -2.82
N ALA A 48 -0.74 -9.52 -2.74
CA ALA A 48 -1.00 -8.70 -3.92
C ALA A 48 0.17 -8.76 -4.92
N GLY A 49 1.41 -8.67 -4.42
CA GLY A 49 2.59 -8.74 -5.26
C GLY A 49 2.82 -10.12 -5.89
N HIS A 50 2.54 -11.23 -5.20
CA HIS A 50 2.59 -12.58 -5.80
C HIS A 50 1.53 -12.75 -6.88
N GLY A 51 0.29 -12.31 -6.65
CA GLY A 51 -0.76 -12.32 -7.67
C GLY A 51 -0.38 -11.46 -8.89
N PHE A 52 0.34 -10.36 -8.66
CA PHE A 52 0.73 -9.42 -9.71
C PHE A 52 1.98 -9.82 -10.49
N PHE A 53 3.07 -10.19 -9.82
CA PHE A 53 4.34 -10.57 -10.45
C PHE A 53 4.39 -12.06 -10.85
N GLY A 54 3.48 -12.88 -10.34
CA GLY A 54 3.53 -14.34 -10.42
C GLY A 54 4.26 -14.96 -9.21
N GLU A 55 3.85 -16.16 -8.84
CA GLU A 55 4.33 -16.91 -7.66
C GLU A 55 5.85 -17.19 -7.67
N THR A 56 6.51 -17.06 -8.82
CA THR A 56 7.96 -17.29 -8.97
C THR A 56 8.84 -16.14 -8.45
N SER A 57 8.25 -15.07 -7.92
CA SER A 57 8.97 -13.91 -7.39
C SER A 57 9.53 -14.15 -5.97
N GLY A 58 10.36 -15.18 -5.80
CA GLY A 58 10.83 -15.65 -4.48
C GLY A 58 11.59 -14.62 -3.62
N GLY A 59 12.05 -13.51 -4.20
CA GLY A 59 12.67 -12.40 -3.47
C GLY A 59 11.70 -11.33 -2.96
N LEU A 60 10.42 -11.36 -3.35
CA LEU A 60 9.45 -10.29 -3.10
C LEU A 60 9.27 -10.04 -1.60
N ALA A 61 9.02 -11.10 -0.82
CA ALA A 61 8.80 -10.98 0.61
C ALA A 61 9.95 -10.26 1.32
N LYS A 62 11.20 -10.50 0.91
CA LYS A 62 12.38 -9.84 1.49
C LYS A 62 12.50 -8.35 1.13
N VAL A 63 12.08 -7.99 -0.08
CA VAL A 63 12.02 -6.58 -0.48
C VAL A 63 10.90 -5.85 0.25
N VAL A 64 9.73 -6.47 0.37
CA VAL A 64 8.59 -5.91 1.11
C VAL A 64 8.93 -5.80 2.60
N GLU A 65 9.51 -6.83 3.22
CA GLU A 65 10.00 -6.81 4.59
C GLU A 65 10.94 -5.61 4.81
N ARG A 66 11.92 -5.43 3.92
CA ARG A 66 12.85 -4.30 3.97
C ARG A 66 12.14 -2.93 3.89
N ALA A 67 11.13 -2.80 3.05
CA ALA A 67 10.35 -1.56 2.96
C ALA A 67 9.54 -1.30 4.24
N PHE A 68 8.93 -2.34 4.80
CA PHE A 68 8.15 -2.26 6.03
C PHE A 68 8.99 -1.94 7.26
N GLU A 69 10.18 -2.53 7.39
CA GLU A 69 11.14 -2.19 8.44
C GLU A 69 11.54 -0.71 8.43
N ARG A 70 11.60 -0.11 7.24
CA ARG A 70 12.07 1.27 7.03
C ARG A 70 10.96 2.32 7.12
N TYR A 71 9.77 2.00 6.61
CA TYR A 71 8.70 2.97 6.39
C TYR A 71 7.38 2.60 7.08
N GLY A 72 7.30 1.45 7.75
CA GLY A 72 6.11 0.99 8.45
C GLY A 72 5.05 0.42 7.51
N LEU A 73 3.78 0.73 7.77
CA LEU A 73 2.64 0.22 7.01
C LEU A 73 2.20 1.22 5.92
N PRO A 74 2.14 0.83 4.64
CA PRO A 74 1.66 1.71 3.58
C PRO A 74 0.14 1.89 3.66
N ASN A 75 -0.37 3.05 3.24
CA ASN A 75 -1.80 3.32 3.13
C ASN A 75 -2.33 3.31 1.68
N GLY A 76 -1.45 2.99 0.72
CA GLY A 76 -1.79 2.71 -0.67
C GLY A 76 -0.77 1.77 -1.31
N TYR A 77 -1.15 1.11 -2.39
CA TYR A 77 -0.18 0.51 -3.32
C TYR A 77 -0.66 0.66 -4.75
N ILE A 78 0.27 0.73 -5.69
CA ILE A 78 -0.01 0.85 -7.13
C ILE A 78 0.43 -0.46 -7.79
N LEU A 79 -0.40 -1.00 -8.67
CA LEU A 79 -0.04 -2.10 -9.57
C LEU A 79 -0.18 -1.62 -11.00
N GLY A 80 0.84 -1.83 -11.82
CA GLY A 80 0.73 -1.50 -13.24
C GLY A 80 1.95 -1.82 -14.07
N GLN A 81 1.89 -1.41 -15.33
CA GLN A 81 2.87 -1.79 -16.35
C GLN A 81 3.62 -0.57 -16.85
N GLU A 82 4.88 -0.79 -17.19
CA GLU A 82 5.79 0.21 -17.71
C GLU A 82 6.23 -0.23 -19.11
N GLY A 83 6.03 0.66 -20.08
CA GLY A 83 6.61 0.56 -21.41
C GLY A 83 7.75 1.54 -21.55
N SER A 84 8.95 1.05 -21.84
CA SER A 84 10.04 1.92 -22.31
C SER A 84 10.03 1.93 -23.85
N GLY A 85 9.52 2.99 -24.44
CA GLY A 85 9.78 3.29 -25.85
C GLY A 85 11.21 3.78 -26.00
N ALA A 86 12.20 2.88 -26.06
CA ALA A 86 13.61 3.24 -26.25
C ALA A 86 13.89 4.04 -27.54
N PHE A 87 12.89 4.16 -28.43
CA PHE A 87 12.94 4.99 -29.63
C PHE A 87 12.84 6.50 -29.35
N ILE A 88 12.47 6.96 -28.15
CA ILE A 88 12.48 8.40 -27.81
C ILE A 88 13.07 8.64 -26.41
N ALA A 89 14.37 8.94 -26.36
CA ALA A 89 15.01 9.78 -25.33
C ALA A 89 15.19 9.25 -23.88
N GLY A 90 15.21 7.94 -23.64
CA GLY A 90 15.60 7.42 -22.30
C GLY A 90 14.56 7.68 -21.22
N LEU A 91 13.27 7.51 -21.57
CA LEU A 91 12.14 7.70 -20.67
C LEU A 91 11.33 6.39 -20.54
N THR A 92 10.67 6.24 -19.39
CA THR A 92 9.65 5.22 -19.14
C THR A 92 8.29 5.89 -19.00
N TYR A 93 7.26 5.22 -19.50
CA TYR A 93 5.86 5.58 -19.32
C TYR A 93 5.15 4.38 -18.74
N GLY A 94 4.40 4.59 -17.67
CA GLY A 94 3.60 3.53 -17.09
C GLY A 94 2.20 3.96 -16.75
N GLU A 95 1.35 2.96 -16.61
CA GLU A 95 -0.05 3.06 -16.27
C GLU A 95 -0.42 1.95 -15.29
N GLY A 96 -1.32 2.25 -14.37
CA GLY A 96 -1.75 1.32 -13.34
C GLY A 96 -2.87 1.87 -12.49
N GLU A 97 -3.16 1.15 -11.41
CA GLU A 97 -4.23 1.48 -10.49
C GLU A 97 -3.67 1.62 -9.07
N LEU A 98 -3.97 2.74 -8.41
CA LEU A 98 -3.76 2.96 -6.99
C LEU A 98 -4.87 2.28 -6.21
N HIS A 99 -4.52 1.33 -5.36
CA HIS A 99 -5.41 0.66 -4.42
C HIS A 99 -5.33 1.32 -3.04
N THR A 100 -6.45 1.83 -2.54
CA THR A 100 -6.60 2.34 -1.17
C THR A 100 -7.67 1.55 -0.41
N LYS A 101 -7.52 1.39 0.91
CA LYS A 101 -8.50 0.63 1.71
C LYS A 101 -9.86 1.30 1.80
N ASN A 102 -9.90 2.63 1.81
CA ASN A 102 -11.10 3.40 2.17
C ASN A 102 -11.65 4.27 1.02
N VAL A 103 -10.88 4.51 -0.03
CA VAL A 103 -11.24 5.45 -1.12
C VAL A 103 -11.32 4.74 -2.47
N GLY A 104 -11.15 3.40 -2.50
CA GLY A 104 -11.25 2.59 -3.71
C GLY A 104 -9.99 2.62 -4.57
N GLN A 105 -10.19 2.36 -5.87
CA GLN A 105 -9.15 2.27 -6.89
C GLN A 105 -9.16 3.51 -7.79
N HIS A 106 -7.99 3.96 -8.21
CA HIS A 106 -7.81 5.16 -9.02
C HIS A 106 -6.75 4.93 -10.07
N SER A 107 -7.05 5.26 -11.33
CA SER A 107 -6.05 5.22 -12.39
C SER A 107 -4.90 6.18 -12.11
N VAL A 108 -3.69 5.69 -12.31
CA VAL A 108 -2.44 6.44 -12.13
C VAL A 108 -1.55 6.20 -13.33
N PHE A 109 -0.97 7.27 -13.83
CA PHE A 109 0.03 7.25 -14.88
C PHE A 109 1.33 7.79 -14.33
N TRP A 110 2.45 7.34 -14.88
CA TRP A 110 3.75 7.88 -14.48
C TRP A 110 4.74 7.98 -15.61
N GLN A 111 5.70 8.89 -15.41
CA GLN A 111 6.79 9.15 -16.32
C GLN A 111 8.10 9.30 -15.54
N GLY A 112 9.19 8.76 -16.06
CA GLY A 112 10.49 8.88 -15.41
C GLY A 112 11.64 8.56 -16.36
N PRO A 113 12.89 8.70 -15.91
CA PRO A 113 14.05 8.27 -16.67
C PRO A 113 14.05 6.73 -16.79
N SER A 114 14.44 6.24 -17.96
CA SER A 114 14.64 4.81 -18.22
C SER A 114 16.07 4.57 -18.69
N LEU A 115 16.64 3.44 -18.28
CA LEU A 115 17.89 2.93 -18.87
C LEU A 115 17.64 2.17 -20.19
N GLY A 116 16.39 2.20 -20.69
CA GLY A 116 16.05 1.76 -22.04
C GLY A 116 16.23 0.26 -22.24
N LEU A 117 15.88 -0.58 -21.25
CA LEU A 117 15.98 -2.04 -21.34
C LEU A 117 14.71 -2.79 -20.88
N ASP A 118 13.57 -2.09 -20.75
CA ASP A 118 12.26 -2.76 -20.55
C ASP A 118 11.74 -3.33 -21.88
N TRP A 119 12.62 -4.06 -22.59
CA TRP A 119 12.43 -4.55 -23.95
C TRP A 119 11.70 -5.88 -23.91
N GLY A 120 10.41 -5.80 -24.17
CA GLY A 120 9.54 -6.90 -24.52
C GLY A 120 8.22 -6.27 -24.95
N GLY A 121 7.61 -6.73 -26.04
CA GLY A 121 6.35 -6.15 -26.55
C GLY A 121 5.16 -6.20 -25.57
N GLN A 122 5.37 -6.68 -24.35
CA GLN A 122 4.41 -6.81 -23.25
C GLN A 122 4.70 -5.84 -22.08
N GLY A 123 5.75 -5.01 -22.13
CA GLY A 123 6.14 -4.11 -21.04
C GLY A 123 6.74 -4.83 -19.82
N SER A 124 7.06 -4.07 -18.77
CA SER A 124 7.50 -4.60 -17.47
C SER A 124 6.47 -4.29 -16.38
N ARG A 125 6.34 -5.16 -15.37
CA ARG A 125 5.41 -4.94 -14.25
C ARG A 125 6.11 -4.15 -13.15
N ALA A 126 5.39 -3.20 -12.54
CA ALA A 126 5.84 -2.43 -11.39
C ALA A 126 4.76 -2.41 -10.30
N MET A 127 5.18 -2.64 -9.06
CA MET A 127 4.37 -2.45 -7.86
C MET A 127 4.97 -1.28 -7.10
N MET A 128 4.17 -0.33 -6.62
CA MET A 128 4.68 0.78 -5.81
C MET A 128 3.95 0.85 -4.48
N LEU A 129 4.68 0.78 -3.36
CA LEU A 129 4.07 1.00 -2.05
C LEU A 129 3.99 2.50 -1.78
N VAL A 130 2.85 2.97 -1.29
CA VAL A 130 2.60 4.39 -1.02
C VAL A 130 2.33 4.58 0.47
N TYR A 131 3.10 5.46 1.09
CA TYR A 131 3.03 5.78 2.51
C TYR A 131 2.63 7.24 2.72
N ASN A 132 1.98 7.51 3.84
CA ASN A 132 1.55 8.84 4.27
C ASN A 132 0.68 9.58 3.24
N LEU A 133 -0.06 8.85 2.40
CA LEU A 133 -0.96 9.46 1.42
C LEU A 133 -2.19 10.06 2.11
N SER A 134 -2.24 11.38 2.22
CA SER A 134 -3.36 12.10 2.86
C SER A 134 -4.63 12.10 2.02
N SER A 135 -4.48 12.13 0.70
CA SER A 135 -5.58 12.11 -0.27
C SER A 135 -5.06 11.63 -1.63
N VAL A 136 -5.94 11.13 -2.49
CA VAL A 136 -5.57 10.69 -3.85
C VAL A 136 -4.89 11.81 -4.65
N PRO A 137 -5.38 13.06 -4.68
CA PRO A 137 -4.71 14.15 -5.38
C PRO A 137 -3.28 14.45 -4.90
N ALA A 138 -2.96 14.16 -3.63
CA ALA A 138 -1.61 14.33 -3.10
C ALA A 138 -0.59 13.37 -3.71
N LEU A 139 -1.04 12.35 -4.46
CA LEU A 139 -0.16 11.46 -5.22
C LEU A 139 0.32 12.11 -6.54
N TYR A 140 -0.46 13.02 -7.12
CA TYR A 140 -0.23 13.50 -8.49
C TYR A 140 0.79 14.65 -8.54
N LYS A 141 2.06 14.29 -8.44
CA LYS A 141 3.20 15.21 -8.35
C LYS A 141 4.49 14.50 -8.77
N ARG A 142 5.63 15.18 -8.61
CA ARG A 142 6.96 14.61 -8.87
C ARG A 142 7.58 14.14 -7.57
N PHE A 143 8.19 12.97 -7.59
CA PHE A 143 8.93 12.40 -6.47
C PHE A 143 10.40 12.32 -6.84
N GLY A 144 11.26 12.77 -5.93
CA GLY A 144 12.72 12.70 -6.07
C GLY A 144 13.28 11.43 -5.46
N GLY A 145 14.31 10.86 -6.08
CA GLY A 145 14.98 9.65 -5.60
C GLY A 145 15.78 9.89 -4.32
N VAL A 146 15.66 8.98 -3.36
CA VAL A 146 16.45 8.98 -2.12
C VAL A 146 17.79 8.28 -2.38
N SER A 147 18.89 8.98 -2.14
CA SER A 147 20.24 8.43 -2.34
C SER A 147 20.51 7.21 -1.46
N GLY A 148 21.11 6.16 -2.03
CA GLY A 148 21.43 4.92 -1.30
C GLY A 148 20.21 4.09 -0.86
N SER A 149 19.03 4.36 -1.43
CA SER A 149 17.79 3.65 -1.08
C SER A 149 17.60 2.32 -1.84
N ALA A 150 18.36 2.13 -2.92
CA ALA A 150 18.34 0.94 -3.75
C ALA A 150 18.62 -0.33 -2.93
N TYR A 151 17.78 -1.36 -3.12
CA TYR A 151 17.96 -2.67 -2.49
C TYR A 151 17.49 -3.77 -3.45
N VAL A 152 18.30 -4.82 -3.63
CA VAL A 152 18.00 -5.94 -4.53
C VAL A 152 18.32 -7.26 -3.87
N VAL A 153 17.40 -8.21 -4.00
CA VAL A 153 17.58 -9.58 -3.54
C VAL A 153 16.81 -10.55 -4.43
N ALA A 154 17.45 -11.66 -4.82
CA ALA A 154 16.83 -12.75 -5.59
C ALA A 154 16.03 -12.29 -6.83
N GLY A 155 16.54 -11.29 -7.56
CA GLY A 155 15.91 -10.79 -8.79
C GLY A 155 14.70 -9.87 -8.57
N VAL A 156 14.48 -9.39 -7.34
CA VAL A 156 13.50 -8.35 -7.00
C VAL A 156 14.25 -7.15 -6.43
N GLY A 157 13.88 -5.95 -6.85
CA GLY A 157 14.56 -4.71 -6.48
C GLY A 157 13.59 -3.62 -6.10
N MET A 158 13.98 -2.77 -5.16
CA MET A 158 13.27 -1.57 -4.77
C MET A 158 14.16 -0.32 -4.81
N THR A 159 13.51 0.82 -5.03
CA THR A 159 14.06 2.16 -4.74
C THR A 159 13.11 2.91 -3.82
N VAL A 160 13.50 4.11 -3.40
CA VAL A 160 12.64 5.00 -2.62
C VAL A 160 12.63 6.36 -3.26
N LEU A 161 11.43 6.89 -3.45
CA LEU A 161 11.14 8.22 -3.96
C LEU A 161 10.32 8.98 -2.91
N THR A 162 10.55 10.28 -2.78
CA THR A 162 9.83 11.10 -1.80
C THR A 162 9.50 12.46 -2.36
N ASP A 163 8.36 12.98 -1.91
CA ASP A 163 7.98 14.39 -2.02
C ASP A 163 7.27 14.80 -0.74
N GLU A 164 7.77 15.86 -0.11
CA GLU A 164 7.32 16.32 1.21
C GLU A 164 7.31 15.16 2.24
N HIS A 165 6.12 14.63 2.53
CA HIS A 165 5.89 13.57 3.52
C HIS A 165 5.47 12.24 2.87
N VAL A 166 5.14 12.24 1.58
CA VAL A 166 4.68 11.06 0.86
C VAL A 166 5.88 10.27 0.36
N VAL A 167 5.94 8.99 0.73
CA VAL A 167 6.99 8.07 0.29
C VAL A 167 6.39 7.09 -0.69
N VAL A 168 7.07 6.92 -1.82
CA VAL A 168 6.74 5.93 -2.85
C VAL A 168 7.92 4.96 -2.94
N VAL A 169 7.64 3.67 -2.86
CA VAL A 169 8.63 2.59 -2.94
C VAL A 169 8.33 1.73 -4.17
N PRO A 170 8.92 2.03 -5.34
CA PRO A 170 8.79 1.19 -6.51
C PRO A 170 9.52 -0.13 -6.32
N ILE A 171 8.87 -1.23 -6.66
CA ILE A 171 9.33 -2.61 -6.62
C ILE A 171 9.20 -3.21 -8.02
N ARG A 172 10.27 -3.81 -8.52
CA ARG A 172 10.36 -4.44 -9.85
C ARG A 172 11.03 -5.80 -9.77
N THR A 173 10.74 -6.68 -10.73
CA THR A 173 11.33 -8.03 -10.83
C THR A 173 12.18 -8.19 -12.09
N GLY A 174 13.02 -9.23 -12.12
CA GLY A 174 13.83 -9.60 -13.27
C GLY A 174 14.90 -8.56 -13.61
N ILE A 175 14.97 -8.16 -14.89
CA ILE A 175 15.92 -7.15 -15.37
C ILE A 175 15.61 -5.77 -14.75
N GLY A 176 14.34 -5.46 -14.53
CA GLY A 176 13.89 -4.21 -13.90
C GLY A 176 14.37 -4.03 -12.47
N ALA A 177 14.64 -5.12 -11.75
CA ALA A 177 15.16 -5.08 -10.38
C ALA A 177 16.57 -4.46 -10.29
N ARG A 178 17.41 -4.64 -11.32
CA ARG A 178 18.81 -4.17 -11.33
C ARG A 178 18.95 -2.77 -11.92
N LEU A 179 18.11 -2.44 -12.90
CA LEU A 179 18.21 -1.21 -13.69
C LEU A 179 17.32 -0.09 -13.13
N GLY A 180 16.19 -0.42 -12.50
CA GLY A 180 15.31 0.54 -11.85
C GLY A 180 15.90 1.23 -10.61
N LEU A 181 17.12 0.84 -10.20
CA LEU A 181 17.81 1.36 -9.01
C LEU A 181 18.29 2.81 -9.15
N ASN A 182 18.41 3.32 -10.38
CA ASN A 182 18.91 4.67 -10.68
C ASN A 182 17.81 5.63 -11.13
N VAL A 183 16.54 5.36 -10.80
CA VAL A 183 15.45 6.29 -11.08
C VAL A 183 15.57 7.48 -10.11
N GLY A 184 16.12 8.59 -10.62
CA GLY A 184 16.31 9.81 -9.85
C GLY A 184 15.03 10.62 -9.64
N TYR A 185 14.00 10.41 -10.46
CA TYR A 185 12.69 11.02 -10.27
C TYR A 185 11.57 10.20 -10.91
N LEU A 186 10.34 10.41 -10.44
CA LEU A 186 9.12 9.86 -11.04
C LEU A 186 8.00 10.89 -10.94
N LYS A 187 7.36 11.21 -12.06
CA LYS A 187 6.17 12.05 -12.10
C LYS A 187 4.95 11.14 -12.10
N LEU A 188 4.01 11.33 -11.18
CA LEU A 188 2.72 10.65 -11.14
C LEU A 188 1.61 11.62 -11.55
N THR A 189 0.68 11.16 -12.37
CA THR A 189 -0.42 11.96 -12.91
C THR A 189 -1.74 11.20 -12.91
N GLN A 190 -2.85 11.94 -12.83
CA GLN A 190 -4.19 11.37 -12.94
C GLN A 190 -4.54 10.99 -14.40
N GLN A 191 -3.99 11.71 -15.37
CA GLN A 191 -4.23 11.49 -16.80
C GLN A 191 -2.91 11.15 -17.50
N PRO A 192 -2.94 10.36 -18.59
CA PRO A 192 -1.74 10.05 -19.35
C PRO A 192 -1.17 11.33 -19.97
N THR A 193 0.16 11.44 -19.97
CA THR A 193 0.86 12.58 -20.57
C THR A 193 2.21 12.17 -21.13
N TRP A 194 2.58 12.80 -22.25
CA TRP A 194 3.91 12.69 -22.83
C TRP A 194 4.93 13.59 -22.15
N ASN A 195 4.49 14.60 -21.39
CA ASN A 195 5.40 15.54 -20.72
C ASN A 195 5.86 14.95 -19.38
N PRO A 196 7.14 14.58 -19.20
CA PRO A 196 7.65 14.08 -17.92
C PRO A 196 7.91 15.22 -16.91
N PHE A 197 7.72 16.48 -17.32
CA PHE A 197 7.92 17.69 -16.53
C PHE A 197 6.62 18.48 -16.27
#